data_AF-A0A6I5NF88-F1
#
_entry.id   AF-A0A6I5NF88-F1
#
_cell.length_a   1.000
_cell.length_b   1.000
_cell.length_c   1.000
_cell.angle_alpha   90.00
_cell.angle_beta   90.00
_cell.angle_gamma   90.00
#
_symmetry.space_group_name_H-M   'P 1'
#
loop_
_entity.id
_entity.type
_entity.pdbx_description
1 polymer ?
#
loop_
_entity_poly.entity_id
_entity_poly.type
_entity_poly.pdbx_seq_one_letter_code
_entity_poly.pdbx_strand_id
1 'polypeptide(L)'
;MKATKIVASASLLAIAGYAQDAKAEISTEQVKEYLRQTICYQDWHKAVEATSLLIAMPDITPEHRQQLVDWRRSFSNYADTATKFESLPNCEGVAIPVKVEAFEDNRAPADFNWEAEIAKISQNAPVRPRFANTPAQIVLSPAASLTVTQVSNQGNVVYGTIQNNTDAVHRDIEVYATVSDSNGQFYSRRHIHSGLINPGSKVEVPVIIPVPGDTNRLMNPSFTVRSSSPTLR
;
A
#
# COMPACT_ATOMS: atom_id res chain seq x y z
N MET A 1 -76.55 -36.05 4.07
CA MET A 1 -76.04 -34.69 4.32
C MET A 1 -74.63 -34.81 4.89
N LYS A 2 -73.58 -34.47 4.12
CA LYS A 2 -72.18 -34.55 4.56
C LYS A 2 -71.70 -33.14 4.91
N ALA A 3 -71.33 -32.94 6.17
CA ALA A 3 -70.84 -31.66 6.68
C ALA A 3 -69.32 -31.57 6.47
N THR A 4 -68.91 -30.65 5.60
CA THR A 4 -67.51 -30.33 5.32
C THR A 4 -67.01 -29.36 6.40
N LYS A 5 -66.07 -29.80 7.24
CA LYS A 5 -65.37 -28.92 8.19
C LYS A 5 -64.21 -28.24 7.46
N ILE A 6 -64.29 -26.91 7.33
CA ILE A 6 -63.20 -26.06 6.86
C ILE A 6 -62.30 -25.78 8.06
N VAL A 7 -61.05 -26.24 8.01
CA VAL A 7 -60.02 -25.89 8.98
C VAL A 7 -59.36 -24.60 8.48
N ALA A 8 -59.59 -23.50 9.20
CA ALA A 8 -58.93 -22.23 8.94
C ALA A 8 -57.53 -22.25 9.56
N SER A 9 -56.51 -22.32 8.71
CA SER A 9 -55.11 -22.15 9.12
C SER A 9 -54.84 -20.66 9.36
N ALA A 10 -54.74 -20.28 10.64
CA ALA A 10 -54.31 -18.96 11.04
C ALA A 10 -52.78 -18.85 10.93
N SER A 11 -52.30 -18.28 9.82
CA SER A 11 -50.88 -17.91 9.68
C SER A 11 -50.61 -16.64 10.50
N LEU A 12 -50.12 -16.82 11.73
CA LEU A 12 -49.51 -15.75 12.53
C LEU A 12 -48.12 -15.43 11.94
N LEU A 13 -48.08 -14.46 11.02
CA LEU A 13 -46.84 -13.80 10.61
C LEU A 13 -46.44 -12.83 11.72
N ALA A 14 -45.71 -13.33 12.72
CA ALA A 14 -44.96 -12.49 13.64
C ALA A 14 -43.80 -11.86 12.86
N ILE A 15 -43.99 -10.63 12.38
CA ILE A 15 -42.90 -9.80 11.90
C ILE A 15 -42.16 -9.34 13.16
N ALA A 16 -41.13 -10.10 13.55
CA ALA A 16 -40.13 -9.61 14.47
C ALA A 16 -39.46 -8.41 13.79
N GLY A 17 -39.85 -7.21 14.22
CA GLY A 17 -39.12 -6.00 13.89
C GLY A 17 -37.75 -6.11 14.55
N TYR A 18 -36.75 -6.50 13.75
CA TYR A 18 -35.37 -6.41 14.17
C TYR A 18 -35.08 -4.93 14.39
N ALA A 19 -35.00 -4.52 15.66
CA ALA A 19 -34.23 -3.35 16.02
C ALA A 19 -32.80 -3.68 15.59
N GLN A 20 -32.42 -3.26 14.39
CA GLN A 20 -31.01 -3.14 14.06
C GLN A 20 -30.51 -2.05 15.00
N ASP A 21 -29.93 -2.47 16.12
CA ASP A 21 -29.05 -1.61 16.91
C ASP A 21 -28.13 -0.94 15.89
N ALA A 22 -28.29 0.36 15.75
CA ALA A 22 -27.49 1.19 14.86
C ALA A 22 -26.07 1.19 15.42
N LYS A 23 -25.34 0.11 15.13
CA LYS A 23 -23.93 -0.05 15.46
C LYS A 23 -23.26 1.15 14.79
N ALA A 24 -22.77 2.08 15.59
CA ALA A 24 -22.19 3.31 15.10
C ALA A 24 -21.09 2.95 14.09
N GLU A 25 -21.31 3.30 12.83
CA GLU A 25 -20.36 3.01 11.76
C GLU A 25 -19.09 3.80 12.05
N ILE A 26 -17.98 3.09 12.23
CA ILE A 26 -16.70 3.71 12.48
C ILE A 26 -16.22 4.35 11.18
N SER A 27 -15.99 5.66 11.22
CA SER A 27 -15.47 6.37 10.05
C SER A 27 -13.99 6.08 9.80
N THR A 28 -13.58 6.13 8.54
CA THR A 28 -12.18 5.96 8.12
C THR A 28 -11.23 6.91 8.83
N GLU A 29 -11.66 8.15 9.09
CA GLU A 29 -10.84 9.14 9.79
C GLU A 29 -10.64 8.78 11.27
N GLN A 30 -11.64 8.17 11.93
CA GLN A 30 -11.46 7.66 13.29
C GLN A 30 -10.43 6.53 13.34
N VAL A 31 -10.41 5.64 12.33
CA VAL A 31 -9.42 4.55 12.28
C VAL A 31 -8.02 5.08 11.95
N LYS A 32 -7.89 6.06 11.05
CA LYS A 32 -6.61 6.71 10.75
C LYS A 32 -6.03 7.41 11.99
N GLU A 33 -6.85 8.14 12.74
CA GLU A 33 -6.42 8.78 13.98
C GLU A 33 -6.04 7.75 15.04
N TYR A 34 -6.80 6.65 15.17
CA TYR A 34 -6.45 5.54 16.04
C TYR A 34 -5.12 4.89 15.66
N LEU A 35 -4.87 4.66 14.37
CA LEU A 35 -3.57 4.18 13.88
C LEU A 35 -2.44 5.15 14.25
N ARG A 36 -2.63 6.46 14.06
CA ARG A 36 -1.64 7.47 14.42
C ARG A 36 -1.33 7.44 15.92
N GLN A 37 -2.35 7.40 16.77
CA GLN A 37 -2.17 7.32 18.23
C GLN A 37 -1.41 6.07 18.64
N THR A 38 -1.80 4.90 18.12
CA THR A 38 -1.18 3.62 18.48
C THR A 38 0.29 3.53 18.04
N ILE A 39 0.64 4.08 16.87
CA ILE A 39 2.03 4.25 16.44
C ILE A 39 2.80 5.15 17.41
N CYS A 40 2.25 6.31 17.78
CA CYS A 40 2.93 7.25 18.66
C CYS A 40 3.13 6.72 20.08
N TYR A 41 2.19 5.93 20.59
CA TYR A 41 2.34 5.20 21.85
C TYR A 41 3.16 3.91 21.72
N GLN A 42 3.60 3.56 20.51
CA GLN A 42 4.35 2.34 20.22
C GLN A 42 3.62 1.08 20.73
N ASP A 43 2.29 1.08 20.61
CA ASP A 43 1.41 -0.06 20.88
C ASP A 43 1.20 -0.83 19.58
N TRP A 44 2.20 -1.63 19.23
CA TRP A 44 2.27 -2.29 17.92
C TRP A 44 1.13 -3.28 17.69
N HIS A 45 0.61 -3.91 18.74
CA HIS A 45 -0.57 -4.79 18.61
C HIS A 45 -1.79 -3.99 18.16
N LYS A 46 -2.06 -2.83 18.78
CA LYS A 46 -3.16 -1.97 18.36
C LYS A 46 -2.92 -1.32 17.00
N ALA A 47 -1.67 -1.03 16.62
CA ALA A 47 -1.34 -0.56 15.28
C ALA A 47 -1.66 -1.62 14.21
N VAL A 48 -1.39 -2.91 14.49
CA VAL A 48 -1.79 -4.04 13.61
C VAL A 48 -3.31 -4.10 13.45
N GLU A 49 -4.07 -3.92 14.53
CA GLU A 49 -5.53 -3.90 14.49
C GLU A 49 -6.08 -2.72 13.69
N ALA A 50 -5.62 -1.50 13.97
CA ALA A 50 -6.04 -0.30 13.27
C ALA A 50 -5.76 -0.41 11.76
N THR A 51 -4.58 -0.93 11.40
CA THR A 51 -4.21 -1.15 10.00
C THR A 51 -5.09 -2.22 9.34
N SER A 52 -5.46 -3.27 10.09
CA SER A 52 -6.37 -4.32 9.61
C SER A 52 -7.77 -3.77 9.32
N LEU A 53 -8.27 -2.87 10.17
CA LEU A 53 -9.55 -2.18 9.95
C LEU A 53 -9.48 -1.32 8.67
N LEU A 54 -8.42 -0.52 8.50
CA LEU A 54 -8.23 0.26 7.27
C LEU A 54 -8.16 -0.61 6.02
N ILE A 55 -7.45 -1.75 6.07
CA ILE A 55 -7.40 -2.70 4.94
C ILE A 55 -8.81 -3.19 4.59
N ALA A 56 -9.70 -3.40 5.55
CA ALA A 56 -11.05 -3.89 5.30
C ALA A 56 -12.01 -2.81 4.77
N MET A 57 -11.69 -1.53 4.93
CA MET A 57 -12.59 -0.43 4.54
C MET A 57 -12.77 -0.31 3.01
N PRO A 58 -13.99 -0.02 2.53
CA PRO A 58 -14.30 0.00 1.10
C PRO A 58 -13.78 1.24 0.35
N ASP A 59 -13.55 2.35 1.05
CA ASP A 59 -13.06 3.62 0.50
C ASP A 59 -11.53 3.69 0.33
N ILE A 60 -10.81 2.68 0.81
CA ILE A 60 -9.36 2.56 0.64
C ILE A 60 -9.02 1.99 -0.74
N THR A 61 -8.30 2.80 -1.53
CA THR A 61 -7.86 2.42 -2.89
C THR A 61 -6.94 1.19 -2.87
N PRO A 62 -6.88 0.41 -3.97
CA PRO A 62 -6.01 -0.76 -4.05
C PRO A 62 -4.54 -0.48 -3.73
N GLU A 63 -4.01 0.67 -4.18
CA GLU A 63 -2.62 1.07 -3.96
C GLU A 63 -2.36 1.35 -2.47
N HIS A 64 -3.24 2.10 -1.82
CA HIS A 64 -3.13 2.36 -0.38
C HIS A 64 -3.32 1.08 0.44
N ARG A 65 -4.18 0.16 -0.02
CA ARG A 65 -4.38 -1.14 0.65
C ARG A 65 -3.09 -1.97 0.67
N GLN A 66 -2.32 -1.97 -0.41
CA GLN A 66 -1.02 -2.66 -0.44
C GLN A 66 -0.03 -2.03 0.53
N GLN A 67 0.05 -0.70 0.59
CA GLN A 67 0.90 0.00 1.56
C GLN A 67 0.52 -0.33 3.01
N LEU A 68 -0.78 -0.42 3.31
CA LEU A 68 -1.27 -0.81 4.63
C LEU A 68 -0.91 -2.27 4.97
N VAL A 69 -0.93 -3.18 3.99
CA VAL A 69 -0.46 -4.57 4.21
C VAL A 69 1.02 -4.60 4.61
N ASP A 70 1.86 -3.80 3.95
CA ASP A 70 3.30 -3.72 4.25
C ASP A 70 3.55 -3.10 5.64
N TRP A 71 2.80 -2.06 6.01
CA TRP A 71 2.83 -1.50 7.36
C TRP A 71 2.36 -2.50 8.41
N ARG A 72 1.27 -3.22 8.17
CA ARG A 72 0.75 -4.25 9.08
C ARG A 72 1.82 -5.30 9.40
N ARG A 73 2.53 -5.79 8.38
CA ARG A 73 3.64 -6.74 8.54
C ARG A 73 4.77 -6.15 9.39
N SER A 74 5.13 -4.90 9.12
CA SER A 74 6.17 -4.19 9.88
C SER A 74 5.78 -4.04 11.36
N PHE A 75 4.54 -3.63 11.65
CA PHE A 75 4.03 -3.53 13.02
C PHE A 75 3.93 -4.88 13.71
N SER A 76 3.54 -5.95 13.01
CA SER A 76 3.57 -7.31 13.57
C SER A 76 4.98 -7.69 13.99
N ASN A 77 5.98 -7.46 13.14
CA ASN A 77 7.37 -7.74 13.48
C ASN A 77 7.87 -6.88 14.66
N TYR A 78 7.46 -5.61 14.76
CA TYR A 78 7.78 -4.77 15.91
C TYR A 78 7.12 -5.26 17.20
N ALA A 79 5.89 -5.77 17.13
CA ALA A 79 5.20 -6.38 18.26
C ALA A 79 5.94 -7.63 18.73
N ASP A 80 6.26 -8.55 17.81
CA ASP A 80 6.94 -9.81 18.11
C ASP A 80 8.34 -9.61 18.72
N THR A 81 9.03 -8.56 18.27
CA THR A 81 10.39 -8.21 18.76
C THR A 81 10.38 -7.22 19.92
N ALA A 82 9.20 -6.79 20.40
CA ALA A 82 9.05 -5.73 21.39
C ALA A 82 9.89 -4.46 21.08
N THR A 83 9.99 -4.11 19.79
CA THR A 83 10.80 -2.98 19.31
C THR A 83 10.33 -1.68 19.97
N LYS A 84 11.27 -0.81 20.35
CA LYS A 84 10.96 0.56 20.78
C LYS A 84 11.88 1.55 20.08
N PHE A 85 11.31 2.67 19.63
CA PHE A 85 12.01 3.76 19.01
C PHE A 85 12.19 4.90 20.02
N GLU A 86 13.39 5.50 20.07
CA GLU A 86 13.68 6.62 20.97
C GLU A 86 12.84 7.85 20.64
N SER A 87 12.59 8.08 19.36
CA SER A 87 11.73 9.15 18.87
C SER A 87 10.97 8.68 17.63
N LEU A 88 9.73 9.15 17.50
CA LEU A 88 8.93 8.99 16.31
C LEU A 88 8.58 10.38 15.78
N PRO A 89 8.82 10.66 14.49
CA PRO A 89 8.46 11.94 13.90
C PRO A 89 6.93 12.12 13.92
N ASN A 90 6.47 13.36 14.04
CA ASN A 90 5.05 13.74 14.02
C ASN A 90 4.18 13.16 15.16
N CYS A 91 4.81 12.75 16.27
CA CYS A 91 4.11 12.32 17.48
C CYS A 91 3.98 13.41 18.55
N GLU A 92 4.35 14.63 18.21
CA GLU A 92 4.16 15.81 19.06
C GLU A 92 2.66 16.12 19.18
N GLY A 93 2.17 16.34 20.41
CA GLY A 93 0.78 16.73 20.66
C GLY A 93 -0.27 15.62 20.49
N VAL A 94 0.14 14.35 20.41
CA VAL A 94 -0.80 13.22 20.44
C VAL A 94 -1.45 13.15 21.83
N ALA A 95 -2.75 13.42 21.89
CA ALA A 95 -3.52 13.33 23.13
C ALA A 95 -3.68 11.87 23.59
N ILE A 96 -3.91 11.72 24.90
CA ILE A 96 -4.15 10.46 25.62
C ILE A 96 -5.09 9.55 24.80
N PRO A 97 -4.78 8.24 24.68
CA PRO A 97 -5.49 7.34 23.78
C PRO A 97 -7.00 7.42 23.98
N VAL A 98 -7.72 7.59 22.88
CA VAL A 98 -9.17 7.46 22.89
C VAL A 98 -9.48 6.04 23.38
N LYS A 99 -10.23 5.90 24.46
CA LYS A 99 -10.80 4.60 24.86
C LYS A 99 -11.82 4.23 23.82
N VAL A 100 -11.41 3.48 22.81
CA VAL A 100 -12.33 3.11 21.74
C VAL A 100 -12.92 1.76 22.06
N GLU A 101 -13.86 1.77 23.00
CA GLU A 101 -14.74 0.63 23.29
C GLU A 101 -15.44 0.17 21.99
N ALA A 102 -15.70 1.09 21.06
CA ALA A 102 -16.26 0.78 19.74
C ALA A 102 -15.36 -0.09 18.83
N PHE A 103 -14.04 -0.21 19.08
CA PHE A 103 -13.16 -1.06 18.28
C PHE A 103 -13.19 -2.53 18.72
N GLU A 104 -13.53 -2.81 19.98
CA GLU A 104 -13.55 -4.19 20.49
C GLU A 104 -14.61 -5.04 19.79
N ASP A 105 -15.78 -4.45 19.50
CA ASP A 105 -16.88 -5.11 18.80
C ASP A 105 -16.63 -5.35 17.29
N ASN A 106 -15.55 -4.79 16.75
CA ASN A 106 -15.17 -4.93 15.34
C ASN A 106 -13.82 -5.66 15.18
N ARG A 107 -13.33 -6.31 16.24
CA ARG A 107 -12.14 -7.14 16.17
C ARG A 107 -12.41 -8.35 15.27
N ALA A 108 -11.45 -8.67 14.41
CA ALA A 108 -11.51 -9.91 13.67
C ALA A 108 -11.57 -11.10 14.66
N PRO A 109 -12.30 -12.18 14.32
CA PRO A 109 -12.31 -13.41 15.13
C PRO A 109 -10.90 -13.88 15.45
N ALA A 110 -10.67 -14.43 16.65
CA ALA A 110 -9.33 -14.84 17.09
C ALA A 110 -8.69 -15.92 16.20
N ASP A 111 -9.51 -16.69 15.47
CA ASP A 111 -9.12 -17.73 14.51
C ASP A 111 -8.95 -17.21 13.07
N PHE A 112 -9.15 -15.91 12.85
CA PHE A 112 -9.09 -15.33 11.53
C PHE A 112 -7.64 -15.20 11.02
N ASN A 113 -7.31 -16.01 10.00
CA ASN A 113 -5.97 -16.05 9.44
C ASN A 113 -5.76 -14.94 8.40
N TRP A 114 -5.23 -13.80 8.86
CA TRP A 114 -5.00 -12.66 7.99
C TRP A 114 -4.06 -12.94 6.82
N GLU A 115 -3.03 -13.76 7.02
CA GLU A 115 -2.07 -14.07 5.95
C GLU A 115 -2.72 -14.90 4.84
N ALA A 116 -3.64 -15.80 5.19
CA ALA A 116 -4.40 -16.58 4.21
C ALA A 116 -5.33 -15.68 3.37
N GLU A 117 -6.01 -14.71 3.98
CA GLU A 117 -6.87 -13.76 3.25
C GLU A 117 -6.06 -12.79 2.39
N ILE A 118 -4.93 -12.28 2.88
CA ILE A 118 -4.00 -11.45 2.09
C ILE A 118 -3.47 -12.24 0.89
N ALA A 119 -3.13 -13.52 1.07
CA ALA A 119 -2.69 -14.38 -0.01
C ALA A 119 -3.77 -14.53 -1.11
N LYS A 120 -5.05 -14.62 -0.74
CA LYS A 120 -6.17 -14.64 -1.69
C LYS A 120 -6.28 -13.34 -2.48
N ILE A 121 -6.07 -12.18 -1.84
CA ILE A 121 -6.03 -10.88 -2.53
C ILE A 121 -4.88 -10.85 -3.54
N SER A 122 -3.69 -11.34 -3.15
CA SER A 122 -2.54 -11.43 -4.06
C SER A 122 -2.76 -12.41 -5.21
N GLN A 123 -3.57 -13.47 -5.03
CA GLN A 123 -3.86 -14.47 -6.05
C GLN A 123 -4.97 -14.02 -7.02
N ASN A 124 -5.91 -13.21 -6.54
CA ASN A 124 -6.97 -12.61 -7.36
C ASN A 124 -6.56 -11.29 -8.00
N ALA A 125 -5.33 -10.81 -7.76
CA ALA A 125 -4.78 -9.72 -8.53
C ALA A 125 -4.84 -10.10 -10.03
N PRO A 126 -5.40 -9.25 -10.89
CA PRO A 126 -5.60 -9.57 -12.30
C PRO A 126 -4.29 -10.10 -12.90
N VAL A 127 -4.39 -11.26 -13.58
CA VAL A 127 -3.27 -11.94 -14.22
C VAL A 127 -2.48 -10.90 -14.98
N ARG A 128 -1.26 -10.63 -14.50
CA ARG A 128 -0.35 -9.60 -15.03
C ARG A 128 -0.36 -9.71 -16.55
N PRO A 129 -0.74 -8.66 -17.30
CA PRO A 129 -0.42 -8.64 -18.71
C PRO A 129 1.11 -8.80 -18.77
N ARG A 130 1.58 -9.88 -19.40
CA ARG A 130 2.97 -9.91 -19.87
C ARG A 130 3.05 -8.84 -20.93
N PHE A 131 3.36 -7.62 -20.50
CA PHE A 131 3.68 -6.55 -21.44
C PHE A 131 4.85 -7.07 -22.26
N ALA A 132 4.66 -7.14 -23.57
CA ALA A 132 5.73 -7.45 -24.49
C ALA A 132 6.92 -6.55 -24.12
N ASN A 133 8.10 -7.15 -23.94
CA ASN A 133 9.35 -6.47 -23.66
C ASN A 133 9.60 -5.43 -24.76
N THR A 134 9.01 -4.26 -24.61
CA THR A 134 9.25 -3.13 -25.49
C THR A 134 10.57 -2.59 -24.98
N PRO A 135 11.64 -2.55 -25.81
CA PRO A 135 12.94 -2.09 -25.36
C PRO A 135 12.79 -0.65 -24.88
N ALA A 136 12.79 -0.48 -23.55
CA ALA A 136 12.80 0.83 -22.93
C ALA A 136 14.06 1.56 -23.42
N GLN A 137 13.89 2.80 -23.87
CA GLN A 137 15.04 3.60 -24.25
C GLN A 137 15.81 3.98 -22.98
N ILE A 138 17.02 3.45 -22.85
CA ILE A 138 17.96 3.83 -21.80
C ILE A 138 18.54 5.17 -22.21
N VAL A 139 18.04 6.25 -21.62
CA VAL A 139 18.67 7.57 -21.79
C VAL A 139 19.82 7.65 -20.81
N LEU A 140 21.05 7.57 -21.34
CA LEU A 140 22.27 7.67 -20.55
C LEU A 140 22.31 9.03 -19.84
N SER A 141 22.52 8.99 -18.51
CA SER A 141 22.78 10.18 -17.72
C SER A 141 24.12 10.82 -18.14
N PRO A 142 24.26 12.15 -18.07
CA PRO A 142 25.58 12.79 -18.17
C PRO A 142 26.54 12.39 -17.04
N ALA A 143 26.03 11.80 -15.94
CA ALA A 143 26.85 11.14 -14.94
C ALA A 143 27.22 9.73 -15.42
N ALA A 144 28.41 9.58 -16.03
CA ALA A 144 28.90 8.36 -16.66
C ALA A 144 28.99 7.10 -15.75
N SER A 145 28.61 7.20 -14.48
CA SER A 145 28.82 6.18 -13.46
C SER A 145 27.60 5.32 -13.12
N LEU A 146 26.39 5.82 -13.38
CA LEU A 146 25.13 5.12 -13.11
C LEU A 146 24.43 4.76 -14.42
N THR A 147 24.12 3.48 -14.61
CA THR A 147 23.37 3.00 -15.77
C THR A 147 22.04 2.41 -15.35
N VAL A 148 20.98 2.70 -16.10
CA VAL A 148 19.72 1.97 -15.96
C VAL A 148 19.80 0.71 -16.82
N THR A 149 19.71 -0.46 -16.21
CA THR A 149 19.88 -1.75 -16.92
C THR A 149 18.56 -2.43 -17.27
N GLN A 150 17.48 -2.06 -16.59
CA GLN A 150 16.16 -2.64 -16.80
C GLN A 150 15.11 -1.59 -16.46
N VAL A 151 14.07 -1.50 -17.27
CA VAL A 151 12.87 -0.73 -16.98
C VAL A 151 11.68 -1.64 -17.17
N SER A 152 10.80 -1.72 -16.19
CA SER A 152 9.54 -2.46 -16.30
C SER A 152 8.39 -1.60 -15.82
N ASN A 153 7.20 -1.84 -16.36
CA ASN A 153 5.99 -1.15 -15.95
C ASN A 153 5.04 -2.16 -15.31
N GLN A 154 4.51 -1.84 -14.13
CA GLN A 154 3.48 -2.60 -13.44
C GLN A 154 2.37 -1.63 -13.02
N GLY A 155 1.34 -1.51 -13.86
CA GLY A 155 0.22 -0.59 -13.61
C GLY A 155 0.65 0.88 -13.70
N ASN A 156 0.55 1.60 -12.60
CA ASN A 156 1.00 3.00 -12.47
C ASN A 156 2.42 3.13 -11.89
N VAL A 157 3.15 2.03 -11.72
CA VAL A 157 4.51 2.02 -11.17
C VAL A 157 5.51 1.60 -12.24
N VAL A 158 6.49 2.47 -12.50
CA VAL A 158 7.64 2.16 -13.33
C VAL A 158 8.81 1.77 -12.44
N TYR A 159 9.33 0.57 -12.63
CA TYR A 159 10.52 0.07 -11.95
C TYR A 159 11.73 0.28 -12.85
N GLY A 160 12.80 0.85 -12.32
CA GLY A 160 14.09 0.92 -12.97
C GLY A 160 15.18 0.29 -12.13
N THR A 161 16.03 -0.56 -12.73
CA THR A 161 17.22 -1.10 -12.06
C THR A 161 18.41 -0.20 -12.38
N ILE A 162 18.97 0.44 -11.35
CA ILE A 162 20.15 1.29 -11.43
C ILE A 162 21.37 0.46 -11.04
N GLN A 163 22.37 0.41 -11.90
CA GLN A 163 23.66 -0.21 -11.63
C GLN A 163 24.75 0.87 -11.52
N ASN A 164 25.55 0.80 -10.46
CA ASN A 164 26.75 1.62 -10.31
C ASN A 164 27.97 0.89 -10.90
N ASN A 165 28.50 1.43 -11.99
CA ASN A 165 29.63 0.87 -12.72
C ASN A 165 30.97 1.52 -12.34
N THR A 166 31.02 2.22 -11.21
CA THR A 166 32.23 2.89 -10.72
C THR A 166 32.57 2.49 -9.31
N ASP A 167 33.78 2.82 -8.89
CA ASP A 167 34.27 2.64 -7.53
C ASP A 167 33.81 3.75 -6.57
N ALA A 168 33.09 4.75 -7.06
CA ALA A 168 32.54 5.82 -6.25
C ALA A 168 31.23 5.42 -5.58
N VAL A 169 30.99 5.96 -4.38
CA VAL A 169 29.68 5.84 -3.71
C VAL A 169 28.81 7.01 -4.14
N HIS A 170 27.61 6.73 -4.63
CA HIS A 170 26.63 7.74 -4.97
C HIS A 170 25.69 8.01 -3.80
N ARG A 171 25.48 9.30 -3.52
CA ARG A 171 24.48 9.84 -2.61
C ARG A 171 23.52 10.73 -3.41
N ASP A 172 22.34 10.97 -2.84
CA ASP A 172 21.34 11.92 -3.35
C ASP A 172 21.06 11.73 -4.84
N ILE A 173 20.44 10.59 -5.15
CA ILE A 173 20.14 10.18 -6.51
C ILE A 173 18.72 10.62 -6.85
N GLU A 174 18.61 11.39 -7.91
CA GLU A 174 17.34 11.78 -8.49
C GLU A 174 17.00 10.88 -9.65
N VAL A 175 15.80 10.33 -9.59
CA VAL A 175 15.30 9.40 -10.60
C VAL A 175 14.06 10.00 -11.23
N TYR A 176 14.04 10.04 -12.54
CA TYR A 176 12.94 10.53 -13.35
C TYR A 176 12.41 9.35 -14.16
N ALA A 177 11.13 9.05 -14.01
CA ALA A 177 10.44 8.13 -14.91
C ALA A 177 9.52 8.95 -15.79
N THR A 178 9.58 8.72 -17.10
CA THR A 178 8.67 9.32 -18.07
C THR A 178 7.97 8.21 -18.81
N VAL A 179 6.66 8.28 -18.92
CA VAL A 179 5.86 7.36 -19.73
C VAL A 179 5.06 8.19 -20.72
N SER A 180 4.94 7.71 -21.94
CA SER A 180 4.10 8.32 -22.96
C SER A 180 2.88 7.45 -23.26
N ASP A 181 1.77 8.08 -23.62
CA ASP A 181 0.64 7.39 -24.21
C ASP A 181 0.21 8.14 -25.48
N SER A 182 -0.94 7.76 -26.05
CA SER A 182 -1.51 8.47 -27.20
C SER A 182 -1.95 9.91 -26.89
N ASN A 183 -2.06 10.27 -25.62
CA ASN A 183 -2.64 11.53 -25.14
C ASN A 183 -1.58 12.51 -24.60
N GLY A 184 -0.34 12.06 -24.36
CA GLY A 184 0.75 12.93 -23.93
C GLY A 184 1.94 12.19 -23.28
N GLN A 185 2.81 12.98 -22.66
CA GLN A 185 3.90 12.47 -21.82
C GLN A 185 3.62 12.79 -20.35
N PHE A 186 3.73 11.78 -19.50
CA PHE A 186 3.63 11.89 -18.05
C PHE A 186 5.03 11.70 -17.46
N TYR A 187 5.38 12.54 -16.49
CA TYR A 187 6.66 12.43 -15.79
C TYR A 187 6.41 12.33 -14.29
N SER A 188 7.27 11.56 -13.63
CA SER A 188 7.35 11.51 -12.17
C SER A 188 8.80 11.55 -11.74
N ARG A 189 9.05 12.28 -10.66
CA ARG A 189 10.38 12.46 -10.07
C ARG A 189 10.37 11.83 -8.69
N ARG A 190 11.33 10.94 -8.43
CA ARG A 190 11.60 10.37 -7.12
C ARG A 190 13.01 10.74 -6.69
N HIS A 191 13.12 11.35 -5.52
CA HIS A 191 14.41 11.59 -4.88
C HIS A 191 14.72 10.41 -3.95
N ILE A 192 15.87 9.78 -4.13
CA ILE A 192 16.36 8.69 -3.27
C ILE A 192 17.33 9.33 -2.28
N HIS A 193 16.80 9.79 -1.14
CA HIS A 193 17.59 10.42 -0.07
C HIS A 193 18.38 9.41 0.79
N SER A 194 18.08 8.11 0.74
CA SER A 194 18.54 7.14 1.75
C SER A 194 19.39 5.98 1.23
N GLY A 195 19.65 5.91 -0.08
CA GLY A 195 20.38 4.80 -0.69
C GLY A 195 21.82 5.19 -1.03
N LEU A 196 22.80 4.70 -0.25
CA LEU A 196 24.17 4.60 -0.77
C LEU A 196 24.15 3.55 -1.88
N ILE A 197 24.31 3.96 -3.14
CA ILE A 197 24.56 2.97 -4.21
C ILE A 197 26.06 2.68 -4.22
N ASN A 198 26.42 1.56 -3.60
CA ASN A 198 27.79 1.09 -3.53
C ASN A 198 28.31 0.66 -4.90
N PRO A 199 29.64 0.68 -5.11
CA PRO A 199 30.28 0.12 -6.29
C PRO A 199 29.79 -1.30 -6.63
N GLY A 200 29.46 -1.55 -7.89
CA GLY A 200 29.01 -2.84 -8.38
C GLY A 200 27.60 -3.27 -7.94
N SER A 201 26.90 -2.47 -7.14
CA SER A 201 25.55 -2.79 -6.69
C SER A 201 24.49 -2.49 -7.75
N LYS A 202 23.37 -3.21 -7.64
CA LYS A 202 22.13 -2.98 -8.41
C LYS A 202 21.02 -2.62 -7.43
N VAL A 203 20.32 -1.54 -7.70
CA VAL A 203 19.19 -1.08 -6.88
C VAL A 203 17.96 -0.95 -7.76
N GLU A 204 16.89 -1.63 -7.39
CA GLU A 204 15.59 -1.48 -8.01
C GLU A 204 14.87 -0.27 -7.40
N VAL A 205 14.42 0.64 -8.27
CA VAL A 205 13.76 1.89 -7.87
C VAL A 205 12.36 1.92 -8.44
N PRO A 206 11.31 1.88 -7.59
CA PRO A 206 9.95 2.14 -8.04
C PRO A 206 9.74 3.65 -8.23
N VAL A 207 9.07 4.06 -9.30
CA VAL A 207 8.61 5.44 -9.50
C VAL A 207 7.13 5.39 -9.87
N ILE A 208 6.30 5.99 -9.02
CA ILE A 208 4.85 6.04 -9.23
C ILE A 208 4.57 7.18 -10.20
N ILE A 209 3.90 6.88 -11.31
CA ILE A 209 3.46 7.87 -12.29
C ILE A 209 1.95 8.07 -12.09
N PRO A 210 1.51 9.27 -11.67
CA PRO A 210 0.10 9.56 -11.58
C PRO A 210 -0.46 9.71 -12.99
N VAL A 211 -1.07 8.63 -13.49
CA VAL A 211 -1.77 8.64 -14.78
C VAL A 211 -3.26 8.78 -14.50
N PRO A 212 -3.93 9.83 -15.00
CA PRO A 212 -5.38 9.92 -14.92
C PRO A 212 -6.03 8.90 -15.85
N GLY A 213 -6.69 7.88 -15.30
CA GLY A 213 -7.51 6.92 -16.05
C GLY A 213 -6.94 5.50 -16.13
N ASP A 214 -7.35 4.76 -17.17
CA ASP A 214 -7.03 3.34 -17.35
C ASP A 214 -5.52 3.13 -17.63
N THR A 215 -4.83 2.54 -16.67
CA THR A 215 -3.37 2.30 -16.67
C THR A 215 -2.90 1.34 -17.75
N ASN A 216 -3.82 0.65 -18.45
CA ASN A 216 -3.48 -0.29 -19.51
C ASN A 216 -2.91 0.35 -20.78
N ARG A 217 -2.88 1.68 -20.89
CA ARG A 217 -2.46 2.41 -22.11
C ARG A 217 -1.04 2.98 -22.08
N LEU A 218 -0.28 2.72 -21.03
CA LEU A 218 1.07 3.24 -20.91
C LEU A 218 2.02 2.58 -21.92
N MET A 219 2.55 3.37 -22.85
CA MET A 219 3.50 2.92 -23.87
C MET A 219 4.89 3.47 -23.53
N ASN A 220 5.93 2.66 -23.75
CA ASN A 220 7.33 3.11 -23.75
C ASN A 220 7.78 3.86 -22.48
N PRO A 221 7.87 3.18 -21.32
CA PRO A 221 8.51 3.78 -20.15
C PRO A 221 9.97 4.10 -20.45
N SER A 222 10.40 5.28 -20.01
CA SER A 222 11.79 5.71 -20.01
C SER A 222 12.19 6.12 -18.60
N PHE A 223 13.46 5.93 -18.28
CA PHE A 223 13.98 6.11 -16.93
C PHE A 223 15.31 6.84 -17.04
N THR A 224 15.40 8.00 -16.42
CA THR A 224 16.60 8.84 -16.40
C THR A 224 17.05 9.00 -14.97
N VAL A 225 18.34 8.80 -14.72
CA VAL A 225 18.95 8.95 -13.39
C VAL A 225 19.85 10.18 -13.42
N ARG A 226 19.87 10.96 -12.34
CA ARG A 226 20.84 12.03 -12.10
C ARG A 226 21.40 11.85 -10.69
N SER A 227 22.70 12.06 -10.52
CA SER A 227 23.34 12.07 -9.20
C SER A 227 23.98 13.44 -9.00
N SER A 228 23.83 14.00 -7.80
CA SER A 228 24.26 15.37 -7.52
C SER A 228 25.77 15.55 -7.35
N SER A 229 26.54 14.50 -7.05
CA SER A 229 27.99 14.35 -7.33
C SER A 229 28.50 13.03 -6.73
N PRO A 230 29.39 12.28 -7.40
CA PRO A 230 30.07 11.15 -6.78
C PRO A 230 31.01 11.63 -5.67
N THR A 231 31.00 10.96 -4.52
CA THR A 231 32.09 11.11 -3.54
C THR A 231 33.13 10.02 -3.82
N LEU A 232 34.34 10.41 -4.20
CA LEU A 232 35.47 9.47 -4.28
C LEU A 232 35.83 9.05 -2.85
N ARG A 233 36.01 7.74 -2.65
CA ARG A 233 36.59 7.20 -1.41
C ARG A 233 38.11 7.37 -1.42
#